data_AF-F4P694-F1
#
_entry.id   AF-F4P694-F1
#
_cell.length_a   1.000
_cell.length_b   1.000
_cell.length_c   1.000
_cell.angle_alpha   90.00
_cell.angle_beta   90.00
_cell.angle_gamma   90.00
#
_symmetry.space_group_name_H-M   'P 1'
#
loop_
_entity.id
_entity.type
_entity.pdbx_description
1 polymer ?
#
loop_
_entity_poly.entity_id
_entity_poly.type
_entity_poly.pdbx_seq_one_letter_code
_entity_poly.pdbx_strand_id
1 'polypeptide(L)'
;MNELDSTTVFSENNDSIHHRHGPIHTYPIDTIKVPSRSIVCQRSLAREIHASLYCSNIQYQHTAINLHYARDAVFEDPIISIIGIPSILAKFRALTWFPCINVTVNSIYESVSVRPEQHSQAYVVVIDAWLIVTLVPNLIKFPLRNISRLEFDDHNLIRRHEDIWSLSDMFASLPIGLGWMYDIARSVNGIVGSVVIDGITWGFKNIHQGKKGNIYQGY
;
A
#
# COMPACT_ATOMS: atom_id res chain seq x y z
N MET A 1 38.29 -30.41 -44.95
CA MET A 1 38.96 -31.16 -43.87
C MET A 1 38.17 -30.90 -42.60
N ASN A 2 37.00 -31.53 -42.50
CA ASN A 2 36.70 -32.79 -41.80
C ASN A 2 36.36 -32.44 -40.33
N GLU A 3 35.33 -32.92 -39.66
CA GLU A 3 34.23 -33.88 -39.88
C GLU A 3 33.36 -33.66 -38.61
N LEU A 4 32.08 -33.29 -38.72
CA LEU A 4 30.92 -34.15 -38.39
C LEU A 4 31.26 -35.48 -37.72
N ASP A 5 30.66 -35.74 -36.54
CA ASP A 5 29.99 -36.98 -36.10
C ASP A 5 30.01 -37.09 -34.56
N SER A 6 29.05 -37.69 -33.85
CA SER A 6 27.72 -38.22 -34.15
C SER A 6 27.14 -38.77 -32.83
N THR A 7 25.80 -38.78 -32.74
CA THR A 7 24.97 -39.96 -32.39
C THR A 7 25.13 -40.61 -30.99
N THR A 8 24.19 -40.40 -30.05
CA THR A 8 23.00 -41.24 -29.72
C THR A 8 23.31 -42.45 -28.83
N VAL A 9 22.47 -42.72 -27.81
CA VAL A 9 21.75 -44.00 -27.59
C VAL A 9 21.05 -44.04 -26.22
N PHE A 10 19.77 -44.43 -26.30
CA PHE A 10 18.81 -44.86 -25.29
C PHE A 10 19.32 -45.95 -24.32
N SER A 11 18.76 -46.01 -23.11
CA SER A 11 18.20 -47.28 -22.59
C SER A 11 17.16 -47.01 -21.51
N GLU A 12 15.95 -47.50 -21.74
CA GLU A 12 14.97 -47.88 -20.73
C GLU A 12 15.55 -48.97 -19.81
N ASN A 13 15.09 -49.00 -18.55
CA ASN A 13 14.54 -50.23 -17.96
C ASN A 13 13.73 -49.95 -16.69
N ASN A 14 12.58 -50.63 -16.64
CA ASN A 14 11.60 -50.75 -15.57
C ASN A 14 12.22 -51.23 -14.25
N ASP A 15 11.60 -50.85 -13.11
CA ASP A 15 10.92 -51.84 -12.28
C ASP A 15 10.05 -51.21 -11.18
N SER A 16 9.00 -51.95 -10.88
CA SER A 16 7.77 -51.62 -10.17
C SER A 16 7.88 -51.80 -8.66
N ILE A 17 7.29 -50.88 -7.88
CA ILE A 17 6.87 -51.15 -6.49
C ILE A 17 5.47 -50.58 -6.25
N HIS A 18 4.54 -51.51 -6.03
CA HIS A 18 3.18 -51.31 -5.53
C HIS A 18 3.17 -50.72 -4.11
N HIS A 19 2.48 -49.60 -3.88
CA HIS A 19 1.82 -49.34 -2.59
C HIS A 19 0.51 -48.56 -2.74
N ARG A 20 -0.57 -49.28 -2.43
CA ARG A 20 -1.93 -48.93 -1.98
C ARG A 20 -2.47 -47.50 -2.17
N HIS A 21 -3.61 -47.44 -2.85
CA HIS A 21 -4.56 -46.33 -2.92
C HIS A 21 -5.09 -45.90 -1.54
N GLY A 22 -4.96 -44.61 -1.23
CA GLY A 22 -5.95 -43.84 -0.49
C GLY A 22 -6.61 -42.85 -1.47
N PRO A 23 -7.89 -42.47 -1.29
CA PRO A 23 -8.54 -41.54 -2.19
C PRO A 23 -7.93 -40.15 -2.03
N ILE A 24 -7.19 -39.69 -3.06
CA ILE A 24 -6.78 -38.30 -3.18
C ILE A 24 -8.03 -37.53 -3.60
N HIS A 25 -8.58 -36.74 -2.67
CA HIS A 25 -9.55 -35.70 -3.00
C HIS A 25 -8.84 -34.62 -3.82
N THR A 26 -8.81 -34.79 -5.13
CA THR A 26 -8.36 -33.77 -6.07
C THR A 26 -9.48 -32.73 -6.17
N TYR A 27 -9.30 -31.59 -5.52
CA TYR A 27 -10.14 -30.42 -5.81
C TYR A 27 -9.87 -29.99 -7.25
N PRO A 28 -10.89 -29.68 -8.06
CA PRO A 28 -10.65 -29.09 -9.36
C PRO A 28 -9.94 -27.74 -9.16
N ILE A 29 -8.70 -27.65 -9.64
CA ILE A 29 -8.05 -26.37 -9.85
C ILE A 29 -8.77 -25.75 -11.04
N ASP A 30 -9.77 -24.92 -10.74
CA ASP A 30 -10.38 -24.04 -11.72
C ASP A 30 -9.24 -23.22 -12.35
N THR A 31 -8.93 -23.57 -13.59
CA THR A 31 -7.93 -22.91 -14.40
C THR A 31 -8.47 -21.51 -14.71
N ILE A 32 -8.14 -20.54 -13.85
CA ILE A 32 -8.44 -19.14 -14.09
C ILE A 32 -7.70 -18.75 -15.37
N LYS A 33 -8.47 -18.65 -16.45
CA LYS A 33 -8.01 -18.23 -17.77
C LYS A 33 -7.73 -16.73 -17.69
N VAL A 34 -6.51 -16.37 -17.30
CA VAL A 34 -6.06 -14.97 -17.34
C VAL A 34 -6.01 -14.53 -18.80
N PRO A 35 -6.79 -13.51 -19.23
CA PRO A 35 -6.79 -13.10 -20.62
C PRO A 35 -5.51 -12.30 -20.94
N SER A 36 -4.82 -12.70 -22.00
CA SER A 36 -3.66 -12.02 -22.57
C SER A 36 -4.07 -10.70 -23.26
N ARG A 37 -4.01 -9.62 -22.51
CA ARG A 37 -4.04 -8.22 -22.98
C ARG A 37 -2.82 -7.58 -22.37
N SER A 38 -1.85 -7.10 -23.18
CA SER A 38 -0.52 -6.59 -22.77
C SER A 38 -0.42 -6.35 -21.25
N ILE A 39 -0.08 -7.41 -20.51
CA ILE A 39 -0.37 -7.44 -19.07
C ILE A 39 0.63 -6.48 -18.45
N VAL A 40 0.17 -5.26 -18.18
CA VAL A 40 0.87 -4.39 -17.25
C VAL A 40 0.85 -5.16 -15.95
N CYS A 41 1.99 -5.77 -15.61
CA CYS A 41 2.14 -6.50 -14.38
C CYS A 41 1.90 -5.50 -13.25
N GLN A 42 0.80 -5.66 -12.51
CA GLN A 42 0.38 -4.77 -11.43
C GLN A 42 1.53 -4.55 -10.44
N ARG A 43 2.29 -5.60 -10.11
CA ARG A 43 3.58 -5.51 -9.40
C ARG A 43 4.54 -4.47 -9.94
N SER A 44 4.81 -4.50 -11.25
CA SER A 44 5.80 -3.63 -11.90
C SER A 44 5.31 -2.19 -11.94
N LEU A 45 4.02 -1.99 -12.26
CA LEU A 45 3.38 -0.68 -12.26
C LEU A 45 3.37 -0.07 -10.84
N ALA A 46 2.94 -0.85 -9.85
CA ALA A 46 2.94 -0.46 -8.45
C ALA A 46 4.35 -0.04 -7.99
N ARG A 47 5.38 -0.80 -8.36
CA ARG A 47 6.77 -0.48 -8.04
C ARG A 47 7.23 0.84 -8.67
N GLU A 48 6.88 1.08 -9.93
CA GLU A 48 7.22 2.30 -10.66
C GLU A 48 6.52 3.52 -10.05
N ILE A 49 5.22 3.40 -9.77
CA ILE A 49 4.44 4.44 -9.11
C ILE A 49 5.02 4.74 -7.73
N HIS A 50 5.28 3.72 -6.92
CA HIS A 50 5.88 3.88 -5.59
C HIS A 50 7.23 4.60 -5.65
N ALA A 51 8.12 4.19 -6.57
CA ALA A 51 9.40 4.88 -6.77
C ALA A 51 9.21 6.36 -7.18
N SER A 52 8.23 6.65 -8.02
CA SER A 52 7.91 8.01 -8.48
C SER A 52 7.31 8.89 -7.38
N LEU A 53 6.51 8.32 -6.48
CA LEU A 53 5.91 9.04 -5.34
C LEU A 53 6.96 9.41 -4.29
N TYR A 54 7.85 8.47 -3.99
CA TYR A 54 8.86 8.63 -2.95
C TYR A 54 10.21 9.14 -3.44
N CYS A 55 10.30 9.53 -4.72
CA CYS A 55 11.42 10.32 -5.19
C CYS A 55 11.24 11.79 -4.78
N SER A 56 12.31 12.48 -4.41
CA SER A 56 12.28 13.90 -4.03
C SER A 56 12.04 14.85 -5.23
N ASN A 57 11.30 14.43 -6.26
CA ASN A 57 11.05 15.18 -7.49
C ASN A 57 9.54 15.34 -7.74
N ILE A 58 9.09 16.59 -7.65
CA ILE A 58 7.68 16.97 -7.79
C ILE A 58 7.07 16.61 -9.16
N GLN A 59 7.86 16.58 -10.23
CA GLN A 59 7.36 16.30 -11.58
C GLN A 59 7.02 14.81 -11.74
N TYR A 60 7.86 13.93 -11.19
CA TYR A 60 7.58 12.48 -11.19
C TYR A 60 6.38 12.15 -10.31
N GLN A 61 6.29 12.77 -9.13
CA GLN A 61 5.12 12.64 -8.25
C GLN A 61 3.83 13.10 -8.96
N HIS A 62 3.86 14.30 -9.55
CA HIS A 62 2.71 14.85 -10.27
C HIS A 62 2.28 13.97 -11.44
N THR A 63 3.24 13.48 -12.21
CA THR A 63 2.97 12.61 -13.36
C THR A 63 2.37 11.28 -12.91
N ALA A 64 2.97 10.63 -11.90
CA ALA A 64 2.49 9.36 -11.39
C ALA A 64 1.05 9.46 -10.83
N ILE A 65 0.76 10.52 -10.05
CA ILE A 65 -0.57 10.72 -9.48
C ILE A 65 -1.60 10.97 -10.60
N ASN A 66 -1.32 11.88 -11.54
CA ASN A 66 -2.31 12.22 -12.58
C ASN A 66 -2.55 11.09 -13.60
N LEU A 67 -1.55 10.25 -13.86
CA LEU A 67 -1.68 9.15 -14.83
C LEU A 67 -2.28 7.89 -14.23
N HIS A 68 -2.03 7.61 -12.95
CA HIS A 68 -2.34 6.31 -12.36
C HIS A 68 -3.34 6.32 -11.22
N TYR A 69 -3.79 7.49 -10.73
CA TYR A 69 -4.83 7.56 -9.72
C TYR A 69 -6.19 7.83 -10.35
N ALA A 70 -7.23 7.18 -9.82
CA ALA A 70 -8.60 7.56 -10.11
C ALA A 70 -8.90 8.97 -9.57
N ARG A 71 -9.87 9.66 -10.19
CA ARG A 71 -10.23 11.03 -9.80
C ARG A 71 -10.69 11.16 -8.34
N ASP A 72 -11.34 10.12 -7.86
CA ASP A 72 -11.89 9.95 -6.51
C ASP A 72 -11.01 9.03 -5.64
N ALA A 73 -9.75 8.82 -6.02
CA ALA A 73 -8.85 7.98 -5.27
C ALA A 73 -8.71 8.46 -3.82
N VAL A 74 -8.62 7.49 -2.91
CA VAL A 74 -8.45 7.72 -1.48
C VAL A 74 -7.01 7.42 -1.11
N PHE A 75 -6.38 8.34 -0.39
CA PHE A 75 -5.07 8.12 0.23
C PHE A 75 -5.21 8.15 1.74
N GLU A 76 -4.60 7.19 2.42
CA GLU A 76 -4.62 7.06 3.86
C GLU A 76 -3.23 6.82 4.41
N ASP A 77 -2.94 7.49 5.50
CA ASP A 77 -1.80 7.19 6.36
C ASP A 77 -2.25 7.27 7.84
N PRO A 78 -1.39 6.93 8.83
CA PRO A 78 -1.77 6.94 10.24
C PRO A 78 -2.19 8.33 10.77
N ILE A 79 -1.91 9.41 10.05
CA ILE A 79 -2.21 10.79 10.45
C ILE A 79 -3.45 11.32 9.73
N ILE A 80 -3.58 11.04 8.43
CA ILE A 80 -4.62 11.64 7.58
C ILE A 80 -5.27 10.64 6.63
N SER A 81 -6.55 10.90 6.32
CA SER A 81 -7.26 10.32 5.18
C SER A 81 -7.69 11.45 4.26
N ILE A 82 -7.36 11.36 2.98
CA ILE A 82 -7.62 12.39 1.97
C ILE A 82 -8.18 11.76 0.70
N ILE A 83 -9.05 12.52 0.02
CA ILE A 83 -9.73 12.05 -1.19
C ILE A 83 -9.43 13.01 -2.34
N GLY A 84 -9.15 12.44 -3.50
CA GLY A 84 -9.00 13.12 -4.77
C GLY A 84 -7.57 13.57 -5.08
N ILE A 85 -7.26 13.63 -6.38
CA ILE A 85 -5.94 13.95 -6.92
C ILE A 85 -5.32 15.25 -6.36
N PRO A 86 -6.04 16.39 -6.24
CA PRO A 86 -5.43 17.63 -5.74
C PRO A 86 -4.91 17.50 -4.31
N SER A 87 -5.67 16.81 -3.45
CA SER A 87 -5.32 16.59 -2.04
C SER A 87 -4.11 15.66 -1.93
N ILE A 88 -4.12 14.57 -2.69
CA ILE A 88 -3.01 13.60 -2.74
C ILE A 88 -1.72 14.26 -3.22
N LEU A 89 -1.81 15.08 -4.27
CA LEU A 89 -0.68 15.85 -4.77
C LEU A 89 -0.11 16.80 -3.70
N ALA A 90 -0.97 17.49 -2.96
CA ALA A 90 -0.54 18.41 -1.89
C ALA A 90 0.24 17.68 -0.79
N LYS A 91 -0.20 16.46 -0.43
CA LYS A 91 0.51 15.60 0.54
C LYS A 91 1.91 15.20 0.04
N PHE A 92 2.03 14.69 -1.18
CA PHE A 92 3.34 14.30 -1.72
C PHE A 92 4.26 15.50 -2.01
N ARG A 93 3.69 16.67 -2.31
CA ARG A 93 4.44 17.92 -2.39
C ARG A 93 5.09 18.29 -1.06
N ALA A 94 4.42 18.09 0.08
CA ALA A 94 5.04 18.32 1.39
C ALA A 94 6.23 17.39 1.64
N LEU A 95 6.24 16.19 1.06
CA LEU A 95 7.36 15.25 1.12
C LEU A 95 8.64 15.81 0.46
N THR A 96 8.51 16.73 -0.49
CA THR A 96 9.66 17.38 -1.16
C THR A 96 10.42 18.35 -0.26
N TRP A 97 9.89 18.71 0.91
CA TRP A 97 10.62 19.48 1.92
C TRP A 97 11.76 18.70 2.56
N PHE A 98 11.73 17.36 2.48
CA PHE A 98 12.84 16.54 2.93
C PHE A 98 13.93 16.50 1.83
N PRO A 99 15.16 16.95 2.13
CA PRO A 99 16.18 17.18 1.11
C PRO A 99 16.64 15.91 0.40
N CYS A 100 16.50 14.74 1.03
CA CYS A 100 16.74 13.47 0.36
C CYS A 100 15.93 12.34 1.00
N ILE A 101 15.26 11.57 0.16
CA ILE A 101 14.57 10.34 0.54
C ILE A 101 15.17 9.22 -0.31
N ASN A 102 15.77 8.23 0.35
CA ASN A 102 16.21 7.01 -0.32
C ASN A 102 15.20 5.89 -0.03
N VAL A 103 14.81 5.17 -1.06
CA VAL A 103 13.80 4.11 -0.97
C VAL A 103 14.48 2.78 -1.28
N THR A 104 14.37 1.84 -0.35
CA THR A 104 14.81 0.46 -0.55
C THR A 104 13.62 -0.47 -0.41
N VAL A 105 13.21 -1.08 -1.52
CA VAL A 105 12.09 -2.04 -1.52
C VAL A 105 12.59 -3.39 -0.99
N ASN A 106 11.97 -3.91 0.05
CA ASN A 106 12.28 -5.23 0.62
C ASN A 106 11.51 -6.32 -0.12
N SER A 107 10.21 -6.14 -0.27
CA SER A 107 9.33 -7.13 -0.88
C SER A 107 8.09 -6.48 -1.50
N ILE A 108 7.51 -7.20 -2.45
CA ILE A 108 6.26 -6.84 -3.10
C ILE A 108 5.37 -8.08 -3.12
N TYR A 109 4.16 -7.93 -2.60
CA TYR A 109 3.13 -8.96 -2.53
C TYR A 109 1.96 -8.56 -3.41
N GLU A 110 1.36 -9.54 -4.07
CA GLU A 110 0.14 -9.36 -4.85
C GLU A 110 -0.97 -10.19 -4.21
N SER A 111 -2.16 -9.62 -4.14
CA SER A 111 -3.34 -10.29 -3.64
C SER A 111 -4.57 -9.77 -4.37
N VAL A 112 -5.64 -10.54 -4.33
CA VAL A 112 -6.95 -10.09 -4.81
C VAL A 112 -7.81 -9.91 -3.57
N SER A 113 -8.32 -8.70 -3.38
CA SER A 113 -9.27 -8.41 -2.30
C SER A 113 -10.68 -8.41 -2.86
N VAL A 114 -11.57 -9.17 -2.24
CA VAL A 114 -13.00 -9.13 -2.55
C VAL A 114 -13.62 -8.11 -1.60
N ARG A 115 -14.14 -6.99 -2.14
CA ARG A 115 -14.90 -6.05 -1.32
C ARG A 115 -16.34 -6.56 -1.18
N PRO A 116 -16.79 -6.90 0.06
CA PRO A 116 -18.15 -7.39 0.28
C PRO A 116 -19.21 -6.37 -0.15
N GLU A 117 -18.91 -5.08 0.01
CA GLU A 117 -19.85 -3.98 -0.27
C GLU A 117 -20.03 -3.69 -1.76
N GLN A 118 -19.02 -3.97 -2.59
CA GLN A 118 -18.98 -3.55 -3.99
C GLN A 118 -19.09 -4.71 -4.98
N HIS A 119 -19.19 -5.96 -4.51
CA HIS A 119 -19.26 -7.18 -5.34
C HIS A 119 -18.21 -7.20 -6.47
N SER A 120 -17.07 -6.53 -6.25
CA SER A 120 -16.00 -6.38 -7.23
C SER A 120 -14.68 -6.82 -6.62
N GLN A 121 -13.84 -7.41 -7.46
CA GLN A 121 -12.49 -7.82 -7.11
C GLN A 121 -11.57 -6.62 -7.30
N ALA A 122 -10.85 -6.24 -6.25
CA ALA A 122 -9.79 -5.25 -6.33
C ALA A 122 -8.44 -5.99 -6.39
N TYR A 123 -7.61 -5.63 -7.36
CA TYR A 123 -6.23 -6.11 -7.39
C TYR A 123 -5.42 -5.29 -6.40
N VAL A 124 -4.79 -5.95 -5.44
CA VAL A 124 -4.08 -5.30 -4.34
C VAL A 124 -2.61 -5.65 -4.40
N VAL A 125 -1.77 -4.63 -4.51
CA VAL A 125 -0.32 -4.76 -4.41
C VAL A 125 0.16 -4.13 -3.11
N VAL A 126 0.92 -4.89 -2.33
CA VAL A 126 1.53 -4.41 -1.08
C VAL A 126 3.03 -4.34 -1.27
N ILE A 127 3.61 -3.18 -1.00
CA ILE A 127 5.04 -2.90 -1.10
C ILE A 127 5.55 -2.67 0.31
N ASP A 128 6.49 -3.49 0.76
CA ASP A 128 7.23 -3.26 2.02
C ASP A 128 8.57 -2.63 1.66
N ALA A 129 8.80 -1.40 2.13
CA ALA A 129 9.97 -0.61 1.82
C ALA A 129 10.54 0.09 3.06
N TRP A 130 11.86 0.31 3.04
CA TRP A 130 12.53 1.24 3.93
C TRP A 130 12.70 2.58 3.24
N LEU A 131 12.19 3.63 3.87
CA LEU A 131 12.42 5.02 3.51
C LEU A 131 13.49 5.58 4.43
N ILE A 132 14.66 5.92 3.89
CA ILE A 132 15.71 6.62 4.63
C ILE A 132 15.57 8.10 4.35
N VAL A 133 14.90 8.81 5.26
CA VAL A 133 14.70 10.25 5.16
C VAL A 133 15.92 10.95 5.74
N THR A 134 16.58 11.76 4.93
CA THR A 134 17.72 12.59 5.35
C THR A 134 17.21 14.01 5.57
N LEU A 135 17.23 14.48 6.82
CA LEU A 135 16.83 15.85 7.15
C LEU A 135 18.01 16.81 6.99
N VAL A 136 19.19 16.39 7.45
CA VAL A 136 20.45 17.13 7.31
C VAL A 136 21.47 16.17 6.71
N PRO A 137 22.02 16.46 5.51
CA PRO A 137 23.03 15.61 4.88
C PRO A 137 24.16 15.26 5.86
N ASN A 138 24.46 13.97 5.97
CA ASN A 138 25.51 13.40 6.85
C ASN A 138 25.32 13.55 8.36
N LEU A 139 24.26 14.18 8.86
CA LEU A 139 24.05 14.37 10.29
C LEU A 139 22.83 13.60 10.81
N ILE A 140 21.71 13.69 10.09
CA ILE A 140 20.41 13.22 10.58
C ILE A 140 19.72 12.41 9.49
N LYS A 141 19.63 11.09 9.73
CA LYS A 141 18.95 10.12 8.87
C LYS A 141 17.97 9.30 9.69
N PHE A 142 16.77 9.10 9.18
CA PHE A 142 15.72 8.34 9.84
C PHE A 142 15.28 7.18 8.95
N PRO A 143 15.58 5.92 9.34
CA PRO A 143 14.97 4.77 8.70
C PRO A 143 13.51 4.67 9.13
N LEU A 144 12.59 4.77 8.17
CA LEU A 144 11.16 4.57 8.36
C LEU A 144 10.76 3.33 7.56
N ARG A 145 10.21 2.33 8.23
CA ARG A 145 9.55 1.23 7.51
C ARG A 145 8.17 1.71 7.07
N ASN A 146 7.90 1.56 5.79
CA ASN A 146 6.66 1.95 5.16
C ASN A 146 6.11 0.73 4.39
N ILE A 147 4.85 0.41 4.63
CA ILE A 147 4.12 -0.62 3.92
C ILE A 147 3.03 0.09 3.12
N SER A 148 3.22 0.22 1.81
CA SER A 148 2.24 0.83 0.92
C SER A 148 1.33 -0.25 0.32
N ARG A 149 0.03 -0.12 0.52
CA ARG A 149 -1.01 -0.97 -0.04
C ARG A 149 -1.76 -0.20 -1.12
N LEU A 150 -1.64 -0.67 -2.35
CA LEU A 150 -2.23 -0.07 -3.55
C LEU A 150 -3.36 -0.96 -4.05
N GLU A 151 -4.57 -0.43 -4.09
CA GLU A 151 -5.74 -1.10 -4.67
C GLU A 151 -6.04 -0.53 -6.05
N PHE A 152 -6.00 -1.40 -7.05
CA PHE A 152 -6.28 -1.09 -8.44
C PHE A 152 -7.70 -1.51 -8.84
N ASP A 153 -8.31 -0.69 -9.68
CA ASP A 153 -9.57 -1.03 -10.35
C ASP A 153 -9.35 -1.79 -11.67
N ASP A 154 -10.45 -2.14 -12.33
CA ASP A 154 -10.46 -2.86 -13.62
C ASP A 154 -9.75 -2.10 -14.76
N HIS A 155 -9.51 -0.79 -14.60
CA HIS A 155 -8.80 0.05 -15.56
C HIS A 155 -7.32 0.25 -15.20
N ASN A 156 -6.81 -0.47 -14.20
CA ASN A 156 -5.47 -0.31 -13.63
C ASN A 156 -5.23 1.08 -13.01
N LEU A 157 -6.28 1.75 -12.56
CA LEU A 157 -6.16 2.99 -11.78
C LEU A 157 -6.20 2.69 -10.29
N ILE A 158 -5.36 3.39 -9.53
CA ILE A 158 -5.33 3.31 -8.07
C ILE A 158 -6.58 3.99 -7.53
N ARG A 159 -7.42 3.22 -6.84
CA ARG A 159 -8.60 3.71 -6.12
C ARG A 159 -8.30 3.97 -4.65
N ARG A 160 -7.41 3.19 -4.06
CA ARG A 160 -6.99 3.34 -2.66
C ARG A 160 -5.49 3.15 -2.55
N HIS A 161 -4.84 4.07 -1.88
CA HIS A 161 -3.45 3.96 -1.46
C HIS A 161 -3.39 4.14 0.04
N GLU A 162 -2.97 3.10 0.75
CA GLU A 162 -2.84 3.10 2.20
C GLU A 162 -1.37 2.92 2.56
N ASP A 163 -0.82 3.87 3.30
CA ASP A 163 0.54 3.82 3.81
C ASP A 163 0.51 3.49 5.29
N ILE A 164 1.15 2.38 5.67
CA ILE A 164 1.30 1.96 7.05
C ILE A 164 2.73 2.22 7.48
N TRP A 165 2.90 3.04 8.51
CA TRP A 165 4.19 3.37 9.10
C TRP A 165 3.98 3.79 10.56
N SER A 166 5.05 3.82 11.34
CA SER A 166 4.99 4.13 12.77
C SER A 166 5.80 5.38 13.10
N LEU A 167 5.12 6.42 13.60
CA LEU A 167 5.79 7.59 14.17
C LEU A 167 6.68 7.19 15.35
N SER A 168 6.22 6.25 16.19
CA SER A 168 6.98 5.79 17.36
C SER A 168 8.32 5.18 16.93
N ASP A 169 8.31 4.36 15.89
CA ASP A 169 9.53 3.71 15.38
C ASP A 169 10.46 4.75 14.73
N MET A 170 9.88 5.73 14.03
CA MET A 170 10.61 6.86 13.48
C MET A 170 11.34 7.65 14.58
N PHE A 171 10.64 8.00 15.67
CA PHE A 171 11.22 8.77 16.77
C PHE A 171 12.17 7.95 17.65
N ALA A 172 11.96 6.64 17.79
CA ALA A 172 12.88 5.74 18.48
C ALA A 172 14.24 5.63 17.75
N SER A 173 14.27 5.90 16.44
CA SER A 173 15.49 5.87 15.64
C SER A 173 16.35 7.14 15.74
N LEU A 174 15.90 8.17 16.46
CA LEU A 174 16.60 9.44 16.57
C LEU A 174 17.88 9.35 17.41
N PRO A 175 18.95 10.07 17.04
CA PRO A 175 20.06 10.32 17.96
C PRO A 175 19.59 10.99 19.25
N ILE A 176 20.19 10.58 20.38
CA ILE A 176 19.96 11.17 21.70
C ILE A 176 20.37 12.65 21.63
N GLY A 177 19.39 13.56 21.71
CA GLY A 177 19.61 15.01 21.59
C GLY A 177 18.49 15.78 20.87
N LEU A 178 17.57 15.10 20.21
CA LEU A 178 16.44 15.71 19.49
C LEU A 178 15.13 15.68 20.31
N GLY A 179 15.18 16.08 21.58
CA GLY A 179 14.02 16.05 22.50
C GLY A 179 12.78 16.78 21.98
N TRP A 180 12.95 17.87 21.22
CA TRP A 180 11.85 18.61 20.57
C TRP A 180 11.05 17.75 19.58
N MET A 181 11.65 16.72 18.98
CA MET A 181 10.93 15.81 18.08
C MET A 181 10.01 14.86 18.85
N TYR A 182 10.38 14.46 20.06
CA TYR A 182 9.50 13.70 20.94
C TYR A 182 8.26 14.52 21.35
N ASP A 183 8.43 15.82 21.56
CA ASP A 183 7.30 16.72 21.82
C ASP A 183 6.33 16.82 20.62
N ILE A 184 6.86 16.79 19.39
CA ILE A 184 6.04 16.70 18.17
C ILE A 184 5.29 15.36 18.13
N ALA A 185 5.96 14.24 18.41
CA ALA A 185 5.34 12.92 18.47
C ALA A 185 4.14 12.90 19.43
N ARG A 186 4.34 13.47 20.62
CA ARG A 186 3.32 13.58 21.66
C ARG A 186 2.19 14.51 21.24
N SER A 187 2.51 15.64 20.59
CA SER A 187 1.53 16.58 20.06
C SER A 187 0.64 15.94 19.01
N VAL A 188 1.21 15.25 18.03
CA VAL A 188 0.44 14.57 16.96
C VAL A 188 -0.45 13.47 17.56
N ASN A 189 0.07 12.64 18.46
CA ASN A 189 -0.74 11.63 19.15
C ASN A 189 -1.89 12.27 19.96
N GLY A 190 -1.64 13.43 20.58
CA GLY A 190 -2.66 14.20 21.29
C GLY A 190 -3.73 14.78 20.36
N ILE A 191 -3.33 15.30 19.19
CA ILE A 191 -4.25 15.86 18.19
C ILE A 191 -5.14 14.76 17.60
N VAL A 192 -4.57 13.61 17.20
CA VAL A 192 -5.35 12.47 16.68
C VAL A 192 -6.32 11.96 17.75
N GLY A 193 -5.85 11.82 18.99
CA GLY A 193 -6.71 11.47 20.13
C GLY A 193 -7.86 12.47 20.32
N SER A 194 -7.57 13.78 20.26
CA SER A 194 -8.58 14.83 20.44
C SER A 194 -9.62 14.84 19.31
N VAL A 195 -9.22 14.69 18.05
CA VAL A 195 -10.15 14.66 16.90
C VAL A 195 -11.06 13.44 16.98
N VAL A 196 -10.54 12.28 17.39
CA VAL A 196 -11.35 11.07 17.59
C VAL A 196 -12.34 11.27 18.75
N ILE A 197 -11.89 11.83 19.87
CA ILE A 197 -12.75 12.10 21.03
C ILE A 197 -13.82 13.15 20.70
N ASP A 198 -13.48 14.21 19.97
CA ASP A 198 -14.42 15.24 19.54
C ASP A 198 -15.44 14.70 18.53
N GLY A 199 -15.02 13.84 17.62
CA GLY A 199 -15.92 13.14 16.68
C GLY A 199 -16.90 12.21 17.38
N ILE A 200 -16.43 11.43 18.35
CA ILE A 200 -17.27 10.56 19.19
C ILE A 200 -18.26 11.42 20.02
N THR A 201 -17.77 12.51 20.62
CA THR A 201 -18.59 13.40 21.46
C THR A 201 -19.66 14.12 20.64
N TRP A 202 -19.32 14.57 19.42
CA TRP A 202 -20.28 15.15 18.47
C TRP A 202 -21.32 14.13 18.02
N GLY A 203 -20.92 12.89 17.73
CA GLY A 203 -21.82 11.78 17.40
C GLY A 203 -22.82 11.48 18.53
N PHE A 204 -22.36 11.37 19.77
CA PHE A 204 -23.25 11.18 20.93
C PHE A 204 -24.19 12.37 21.17
N LYS A 205 -23.71 13.60 20.98
CA LYS A 205 -24.52 14.81 21.15
C LYS A 205 -25.65 14.88 20.11
N ASN A 206 -25.40 14.50 18.87
CA ASN A 206 -26.42 14.48 17.81
C ASN A 206 -27.43 13.34 17.99
N ILE A 207 -27.02 12.17 18.49
CA ILE A 207 -27.93 11.06 18.81
C ILE A 207 -28.86 11.42 19.98
N HIS A 208 -28.36 12.17 20.97
CA HIS A 208 -29.19 12.65 22.08
C HIS A 208 -30.14 13.80 21.69
N GLN A 209 -29.78 14.65 20.73
CA GLN A 209 -30.68 15.68 20.21
C GLN A 209 -31.75 15.11 19.28
N GLY A 210 -31.43 14.09 18.47
CA GLY A 210 -32.38 13.38 17.62
C GLY A 210 -33.49 12.63 18.40
N LYS A 211 -33.22 12.23 19.65
CA LYS A 211 -34.25 11.61 20.53
C LYS A 211 -35.15 12.60 21.27
N LYS A 212 -34.79 13.90 21.35
CA LYS A 212 -35.63 14.92 22.01
C LYS A 212 -36.59 15.66 21.06
N GLY A 213 -36.49 15.42 19.75
CA GLY A 213 -37.30 16.10 18.74
C GLY A 213 -38.70 15.51 18.47
N ASN A 214 -39.10 14.41 19.12
CA ASN A 214 -40.35 13.69 18.78
C ASN A 214 -41.41 13.67 19.89
N ILE A 215 -41.38 14.63 20.83
CA ILE A 215 -42.41 14.76 21.88
C ILE A 215 -42.94 16.20 21.96
N TYR A 216 -43.26 16.83 20.83
CA TYR A 216 -44.16 18.00 20.80
C TYR A 216 -44.83 18.10 19.42
N GLN A 217 -45.74 17.17 19.13
CA GLN A 217 -46.77 17.40 18.12
C GLN A 217 -48.10 16.88 18.66
N GLY A 218 -48.70 17.70 19.50
CA GLY A 218 -50.10 17.67 19.87
C GLY A 218 -50.53 19.11 20.08
N TYR A 219 -51.51 19.53 19.28
CA TYR A 219 -52.61 20.47 19.51
C TYR A 219 -53.01 21.15 18.20
#